data_AF-A0A0N4WQ62-F1
#
_entry.id   AF-A0A0N4WQ62-F1
#
_cell.length_a   1.000
_cell.length_b   1.000
_cell.length_c   1.000
_cell.angle_alpha   90.00
_cell.angle_beta   90.00
_cell.angle_gamma   90.00
#
_symmetry.space_group_name_H-M   'P 1'
#
loop_
_entity.id
_entity.type
_entity.pdbx_description
1 polymer ?
#
loop_
_entity_poly.entity_id
_entity_poly.type
_entity_poly.pdbx_seq_one_letter_code
_entity_poly.pdbx_strand_id
1 'polypeptide(L)'
;MSVSSVSFNTDVNVRYERLSAEYAKLRSHVKVLSEGVILERKKNDTLNETIRELEVQLRKVEAENESLTFRNDQLVKRVENLQDELETLVHGKAGGVKKGKFPKKSKDTKELLNELGALEGRVAIMEEELQNKIRQNMELTSQMSELEQKHAIELTSLSNEFARKLEQAEARRFDSDRRIEHRPERPVKSVKPLEQSMEINNILAQTPSPQPPPIDEAYLQIAESIRNTLQGLSTLFELLYQRTQVYPFDSSLEPLPSHVKKLSSELAQCSQLLTAPIDAVQQCILRAEFEVSTDVPQLHSSLKVVVKHCKVMMPELLKRLAAEENKNWTKRSQLDGRLNRDFRRPRRESAVLALQLLTVYHD
;
A
#
# COMPACT_ATOMS: atom_id res chain seq x y z
N MET A 1 71.43 -29.31 4.67
CA MET A 1 70.77 -28.05 5.06
C MET A 1 69.27 -28.26 4.89
N SER A 2 68.53 -28.51 5.98
CA SER A 2 67.10 -28.93 5.88
C SER A 2 66.19 -28.27 6.91
N VAL A 3 66.56 -27.11 7.46
CA VAL A 3 65.87 -26.51 8.61
C VAL A 3 64.87 -25.40 8.28
N SER A 4 64.64 -25.05 7.01
CA SER A 4 63.77 -23.90 6.66
C SER A 4 62.37 -24.29 6.13
N SER A 5 62.15 -25.54 5.74
CA SER A 5 60.86 -25.99 5.17
C SER A 5 59.80 -26.32 6.22
N VAL A 6 60.20 -26.70 7.44
CA VAL A 6 59.26 -27.05 8.52
C VAL A 6 58.57 -25.80 9.08
N SER A 7 59.33 -24.71 9.29
CA SER A 7 58.78 -23.42 9.81
C SER A 7 57.78 -22.77 8.85
N PHE A 8 58.05 -22.85 7.54
CA PHE A 8 57.14 -22.29 6.54
C PHE A 8 55.83 -23.08 6.44
N ASN A 9 55.91 -24.42 6.47
CA ASN A 9 54.72 -25.27 6.47
C ASN A 9 53.86 -25.08 7.74
N THR A 10 54.47 -24.88 8.91
CA THR A 10 53.72 -24.58 10.14
C THR A 10 52.99 -23.24 10.07
N ASP A 11 53.60 -22.20 9.49
CA ASP A 11 52.95 -20.89 9.34
C ASP A 11 51.79 -20.92 8.33
N VAL A 12 51.92 -21.70 7.25
CA VAL A 12 50.83 -21.90 6.29
C VAL A 12 49.65 -22.65 6.92
N ASN A 13 49.92 -23.71 7.69
CA ASN A 13 48.89 -24.47 8.39
C ASN A 13 48.13 -23.61 9.41
N VAL A 14 48.83 -22.78 10.20
CA VAL A 14 48.19 -21.88 11.16
C VAL A 14 47.31 -20.84 10.46
N ARG A 15 47.72 -20.33 9.29
CA ARG A 15 46.88 -19.40 8.51
C ARG A 15 45.65 -20.10 7.93
N TYR A 16 45.79 -21.34 7.47
CA TYR A 16 44.69 -22.13 6.96
C TYR A 16 43.66 -22.47 8.07
N GLU A 17 44.13 -22.86 9.26
CA GLU A 17 43.26 -23.10 10.43
C GLU A 17 42.53 -21.83 10.87
N ARG A 18 43.18 -20.68 10.85
CA ARG A 18 42.51 -19.39 11.13
C ARG A 18 41.45 -19.06 10.08
N LEU A 19 41.76 -19.24 8.80
CA LEU A 19 40.83 -18.99 7.71
C LEU A 19 39.62 -19.93 7.76
N SER A 20 39.83 -21.21 8.07
CA SER A 20 38.73 -22.18 8.20
C SER A 20 37.85 -21.87 9.41
N ALA A 21 38.43 -21.43 10.53
CA ALA A 21 37.68 -20.98 11.70
C ALA A 21 36.86 -19.71 11.43
N GLU A 22 37.41 -18.74 10.69
CA GLU A 22 36.66 -17.54 10.27
C GLU A 22 35.54 -17.88 9.29
N TYR A 23 35.78 -18.77 8.33
CA TYR A 23 34.76 -19.25 7.41
C TYR A 23 33.62 -19.97 8.14
N ALA A 24 33.94 -20.81 9.13
CA ALA A 24 32.94 -21.49 9.96
C ALA A 24 32.08 -20.50 10.75
N LYS A 25 32.69 -19.45 11.31
CA LYS A 25 31.96 -18.35 11.98
C LYS A 25 31.04 -17.62 10.99
N LEU A 26 31.56 -17.23 9.83
CA LEU A 26 30.77 -16.52 8.82
C LEU A 26 29.57 -17.35 8.36
N ARG A 27 29.77 -18.66 8.13
CA ARG A 27 28.69 -19.59 7.77
C ARG A 27 27.62 -19.68 8.85
N SER A 28 28.00 -19.70 10.12
CA SER A 28 27.04 -19.69 11.24
C SER A 28 26.22 -18.39 11.29
N HIS A 29 26.85 -17.24 11.04
CA HIS A 29 26.17 -15.94 11.01
C HIS A 29 25.19 -15.85 9.84
N VAL A 30 25.58 -16.31 8.64
CA VAL A 30 24.70 -16.34 7.46
C VAL A 30 23.46 -17.19 7.75
N LYS A 31 23.62 -18.34 8.41
CA LYS A 31 22.49 -19.20 8.78
C LYS A 31 21.52 -18.47 9.72
N VAL A 32 22.01 -17.91 10.83
CA VAL A 32 21.18 -17.18 11.80
C VAL A 32 20.50 -15.98 11.15
N LEU A 33 21.21 -15.22 10.31
CA LEU A 33 20.64 -14.08 9.61
C LEU A 33 19.55 -14.51 8.62
N SER A 34 19.77 -15.60 7.88
CA SER A 34 18.76 -16.15 6.97
C SER A 34 17.49 -16.60 7.71
N GLU A 35 17.64 -17.25 8.86
CA GLU A 35 16.53 -17.64 9.72
C GLU A 35 15.79 -16.40 10.26
N GLY A 36 16.52 -15.37 10.71
CA GLY A 36 15.96 -14.10 11.15
C GLY A 36 15.16 -13.39 10.05
N VAL A 37 15.68 -13.34 8.83
CA VAL A 37 14.97 -12.77 7.67
C VAL A 37 13.69 -13.55 7.37
N ILE A 38 13.72 -14.88 7.44
CA ILE A 38 12.53 -15.71 7.21
C ILE A 38 11.47 -15.46 8.29
N LEU A 39 11.87 -15.37 9.56
CA LEU A 39 10.95 -15.08 10.66
C LEU A 39 10.32 -13.70 10.53
N GLU A 40 11.11 -12.68 10.18
CA GLU A 40 10.59 -11.32 10.00
C GLU A 40 9.63 -11.25 8.81
N ARG A 41 9.90 -11.97 7.71
CA ARG A 41 8.97 -12.09 6.58
C ARG A 41 7.65 -12.73 7.01
N LYS A 42 7.69 -13.85 7.73
CA LYS A 42 6.46 -14.50 8.25
C LYS A 42 5.66 -13.57 9.14
N LYS A 43 6.33 -12.83 10.02
CA LYS A 43 5.69 -11.84 10.90
C LYS A 43 5.05 -10.72 10.07
N ASN A 44 5.75 -10.22 9.06
CA ASN A 44 5.21 -9.21 8.15
C ASN A 44 3.97 -9.72 7.40
N ASP A 45 3.99 -10.98 6.95
CA ASP A 45 2.82 -11.60 6.30
C ASP A 45 1.61 -11.68 7.24
N THR A 46 1.82 -12.07 8.50
CA THR A 46 0.74 -12.08 9.50
C THR A 46 0.22 -10.67 9.79
N LEU A 47 1.10 -9.67 9.88
CA LEU A 47 0.67 -8.28 10.10
C LEU A 47 -0.14 -7.76 8.91
N ASN A 48 0.30 -8.03 7.69
CA ASN A 48 -0.45 -7.65 6.49
C ASN A 48 -1.84 -8.28 6.45
N GLU A 49 -1.98 -9.54 6.88
CA GLU A 49 -3.29 -10.19 6.95
C GLU A 49 -4.19 -9.55 8.01
N THR A 50 -3.66 -9.27 9.21
CA THR A 50 -4.43 -8.56 10.24
C THR A 50 -4.85 -7.15 9.81
N ILE A 51 -4.01 -6.45 9.04
CA ILE A 51 -4.35 -5.13 8.49
C ILE A 51 -5.53 -5.28 7.51
N ARG A 52 -5.47 -6.24 6.58
CA ARG A 52 -6.59 -6.48 5.65
C ARG A 52 -7.88 -6.83 6.38
N GLU A 53 -7.81 -7.66 7.41
CA GLU A 53 -8.99 -8.02 8.21
C GLU A 53 -9.57 -6.78 8.91
N LEU A 54 -8.74 -5.95 9.53
CA LEU A 54 -9.16 -4.71 10.17
C LEU A 54 -9.73 -3.70 9.16
N GLU A 55 -9.17 -3.58 7.96
CA GLU A 55 -9.71 -2.74 6.88
C GLU A 55 -11.10 -3.20 6.41
N VAL A 56 -11.33 -4.51 6.39
CA VAL A 56 -12.67 -5.07 6.09
C VAL A 56 -13.65 -4.79 7.23
N GLN A 57 -13.23 -4.95 8.48
CA GLN A 57 -14.06 -4.63 9.65
C GLN A 57 -14.38 -3.13 9.72
N LEU A 58 -13.41 -2.27 9.45
CA LEU A 58 -13.58 -0.82 9.42
C LEU A 58 -14.66 -0.42 8.40
N ARG A 59 -14.58 -0.93 7.16
CA ARG A 59 -15.59 -0.67 6.12
C ARG A 59 -17.00 -1.09 6.53
N LYS A 60 -17.14 -2.19 7.28
CA LYS A 60 -18.45 -2.63 7.80
C LYS A 60 -18.99 -1.66 8.83
N VAL A 61 -18.15 -1.25 9.79
CA VAL A 61 -18.55 -0.30 10.85
C VAL A 61 -18.86 1.08 10.27
N GLU A 62 -18.11 1.54 9.26
CA GLU A 62 -18.38 2.77 8.54
C GLU A 62 -19.76 2.73 7.87
N ALA A 63 -20.09 1.64 7.15
CA ALA A 63 -21.41 1.47 6.54
C ALA A 63 -22.56 1.43 7.57
N GLU A 64 -22.35 0.78 8.72
CA GLU A 64 -23.32 0.80 9.83
C GLU A 64 -23.50 2.21 10.40
N ASN A 65 -22.40 2.96 10.55
CA ASN A 65 -22.45 4.33 11.07
C ASN A 65 -23.14 5.29 10.09
N GLU A 66 -22.89 5.15 8.79
CA GLU A 66 -23.62 5.89 7.75
C GLU A 66 -25.13 5.58 7.81
N SER A 67 -25.50 4.31 7.98
CA SER A 67 -26.90 3.89 8.13
C SER A 67 -27.55 4.50 9.38
N LEU A 68 -26.84 4.49 10.50
CA LEU A 68 -27.31 5.09 11.76
C LEU A 68 -27.42 6.61 11.67
N THR A 69 -26.46 7.27 11.03
CA THR A 69 -26.45 8.71 10.78
C THR A 69 -27.67 9.10 9.94
N PHE A 70 -27.94 8.35 8.87
CA PHE A 70 -29.11 8.58 8.03
C PHE A 70 -30.44 8.44 8.79
N ARG A 71 -30.57 7.42 9.66
CA ARG A 71 -31.75 7.27 10.52
C ARG A 71 -31.88 8.42 11.52
N ASN A 72 -30.76 8.86 12.09
CA ASN A 72 -30.75 9.98 13.02
C ASN A 72 -31.20 11.28 12.33
N ASP A 73 -30.68 11.57 11.13
CA ASP A 73 -31.10 12.73 10.33
C ASP A 73 -32.60 12.72 10.02
N GLN A 74 -33.19 11.56 9.74
CA GLN A 74 -34.64 11.43 9.56
C GLN A 74 -35.42 11.73 10.84
N LEU A 75 -34.94 11.22 11.98
CA LEU A 75 -35.56 11.47 13.28
C LEU A 75 -35.46 12.94 13.66
N VAL A 76 -34.31 13.58 13.42
CA VAL A 76 -34.12 15.03 13.62
C VAL A 76 -35.14 15.82 12.81
N LYS A 77 -35.25 15.57 11.51
CA LYS A 77 -36.25 16.24 10.65
C LYS A 77 -37.69 16.03 11.12
N ARG A 78 -38.02 14.82 11.59
CA ARG A 78 -39.34 14.54 12.14
C ARG A 78 -39.60 15.31 13.43
N VAL A 79 -38.59 15.42 14.30
CA VAL A 79 -38.67 16.21 15.53
C VAL A 79 -38.80 17.70 15.21
N GLU A 80 -38.02 18.23 14.27
CA GLU A 80 -38.12 19.62 13.79
C GLU A 80 -39.53 19.91 13.27
N ASN A 81 -40.08 19.07 12.38
CA ASN A 81 -41.44 19.24 11.88
C ASN A 81 -42.49 19.22 13.01
N LEU A 82 -42.36 18.32 13.99
CA LEU A 82 -43.28 18.26 15.13
C LEU A 82 -43.14 19.49 16.04
N GLN A 83 -41.94 20.06 16.18
CA GLN A 83 -41.70 21.30 16.90
C GLN A 83 -42.36 22.48 16.19
N ASP A 84 -42.20 22.58 14.87
CA ASP A 84 -42.85 23.61 14.03
C ASP A 84 -44.38 23.52 14.11
N GLU A 85 -44.94 22.31 14.07
CA GLU A 85 -46.39 22.07 14.26
C GLU A 85 -46.85 22.50 15.67
N LEU A 86 -46.06 22.23 16.71
CA LEU A 86 -46.38 22.68 18.07
C LEU A 86 -46.32 24.20 18.20
N GLU A 87 -45.29 24.84 17.64
CA GLU A 87 -45.12 26.28 17.66
C GLU A 87 -46.26 26.97 16.91
N THR A 88 -46.64 26.48 15.73
CA THR A 88 -47.79 27.03 14.99
C THR A 88 -49.11 26.87 15.76
N LEU A 89 -49.32 25.77 16.49
CA LEU A 89 -50.48 25.57 17.35
C LEU A 89 -50.49 26.47 18.59
N VAL A 90 -49.32 26.74 19.18
CA VAL A 90 -49.17 27.63 20.34
C VAL A 90 -49.31 29.09 19.93
N HIS A 91 -48.64 29.52 18.86
CA HIS A 91 -48.74 30.88 18.31
C HIS A 91 -50.12 31.15 17.68
N GLY A 92 -50.79 30.13 17.13
CA GLY A 92 -52.18 30.19 16.67
C GLY A 92 -53.22 30.37 17.80
N LYS A 93 -52.85 30.09 19.06
CA LYS A 93 -53.72 30.29 20.24
C LYS A 93 -53.49 31.62 20.97
N ALA A 94 -52.48 32.40 20.59
CA ALA A 94 -52.24 33.74 21.16
C ALA A 94 -53.14 34.84 20.54
N GLY A 95 -53.98 34.49 19.56
CA GLY A 95 -54.96 35.38 18.92
C GLY A 95 -56.41 35.02 19.24
N GLY A 96 -56.85 35.26 20.49
CA GLY A 96 -58.27 35.42 20.81
C GLY A 96 -59.05 34.15 21.13
N VAL A 97 -59.36 33.98 22.41
CA VAL A 97 -60.50 33.19 22.88
C VAL A 97 -61.78 33.79 22.30
N LYS A 98 -62.37 33.14 21.30
CA LYS A 98 -63.81 33.27 21.00
C LYS A 98 -64.42 31.88 20.89
N LYS A 99 -65.17 31.49 21.93
CA LYS A 99 -66.25 30.52 21.83
C LYS A 99 -67.13 30.92 20.64
N GLY A 100 -67.28 30.06 19.64
CA GLY A 100 -68.15 30.38 18.52
C GLY A 100 -68.22 29.34 17.41
N LYS A 101 -69.25 28.49 17.49
CA LYS A 101 -69.99 27.84 16.40
C LYS A 101 -69.20 27.05 15.35
N PHE A 102 -69.45 25.73 15.38
CA PHE A 102 -69.39 24.85 14.22
C PHE A 102 -69.91 25.55 12.95
N PRO A 103 -69.10 25.69 11.88
CA PRO A 103 -69.64 26.04 10.59
C PRO A 103 -70.07 24.75 9.89
N LYS A 104 -71.39 24.57 9.72
CA LYS A 104 -71.91 23.78 8.61
C LYS A 104 -71.40 24.45 7.32
N LYS A 105 -70.34 23.92 6.72
CA LYS A 105 -69.91 24.23 5.36
C LYS A 105 -70.07 23.00 4.48
N SER A 106 -71.20 22.93 3.80
CA SER A 106 -71.45 21.99 2.69
C SER A 106 -70.90 22.52 1.35
N LYS A 107 -69.94 23.46 1.38
CA LYS A 107 -69.30 24.04 0.19
C LYS A 107 -67.82 23.65 0.06
N ASP A 108 -67.11 23.44 1.18
CA ASP A 108 -65.70 23.03 1.21
C ASP A 108 -65.51 21.52 0.92
N THR A 109 -66.55 20.69 1.10
CA THR A 109 -66.48 19.25 0.80
C THR A 109 -66.21 18.96 -0.66
N LYS A 110 -66.69 19.80 -1.59
CA LYS A 110 -66.51 19.59 -3.03
C LYS A 110 -65.10 19.97 -3.51
N GLU A 111 -64.48 20.97 -2.87
CA GLU A 111 -63.08 21.35 -3.10
C GLU A 111 -62.13 20.33 -2.45
N LEU A 112 -62.41 19.90 -1.22
CA LEU A 112 -61.68 18.81 -0.54
C LEU A 112 -61.76 17.49 -1.32
N LEU A 113 -62.91 17.14 -1.90
CA LEU A 113 -63.06 15.94 -2.74
C LEU A 113 -62.24 16.05 -4.03
N ASN A 114 -62.12 17.25 -4.60
CA ASN A 114 -61.32 17.49 -5.80
C ASN A 114 -59.81 17.44 -5.48
N GLU A 115 -59.39 18.01 -4.35
CA GLU A 115 -58.01 17.91 -3.87
C GLU A 115 -57.62 16.48 -3.49
N LEU A 116 -58.55 15.72 -2.87
CA LEU A 116 -58.35 14.29 -2.60
C LEU A 116 -58.15 13.52 -3.90
N GLY A 117 -59.00 13.71 -4.91
CA GLY A 117 -58.86 13.05 -6.21
C GLY A 117 -57.57 13.43 -6.95
N ALA A 118 -57.11 14.68 -6.81
CA ALA A 118 -55.83 15.12 -7.36
C ALA A 118 -54.61 14.59 -6.58
N LEU A 119 -54.76 14.31 -5.27
CA LEU A 119 -53.76 13.58 -4.50
C LEU A 119 -53.73 12.10 -4.88
N GLU A 120 -54.90 11.46 -5.02
CA GLU A 120 -55.04 10.06 -5.42
C GLU A 120 -54.39 9.80 -6.79
N GLY A 121 -54.61 10.70 -7.76
CA GLY A 121 -53.92 10.63 -9.06
C GLY A 121 -52.41 10.79 -8.96
N ARG A 122 -51.89 11.66 -8.08
CA ARG A 122 -50.44 11.81 -7.85
C ARG A 122 -49.84 10.61 -7.14
N VAL A 123 -50.56 10.02 -6.18
CA VAL A 123 -50.14 8.81 -5.48
C VAL A 123 -50.10 7.64 -6.46
N ALA A 124 -51.10 7.48 -7.32
CA ALA A 124 -51.11 6.43 -8.35
C ALA A 124 -49.92 6.54 -9.33
N ILE A 125 -49.60 7.75 -9.80
CA ILE A 125 -48.43 7.99 -10.66
C ILE A 125 -47.13 7.66 -9.91
N MET A 126 -47.04 8.05 -8.63
CA MET A 126 -45.87 7.78 -7.80
C MET A 126 -45.70 6.28 -7.51
N GLU A 127 -46.80 5.56 -7.32
CA GLU A 127 -46.82 4.10 -7.19
C GLU A 127 -46.38 3.41 -8.48
N GLU A 128 -46.83 3.89 -9.64
CA GLU A 128 -46.39 3.38 -10.94
C GLU A 128 -44.89 3.63 -11.19
N GLU A 129 -44.39 4.84 -10.89
CA GLU A 129 -42.97 5.16 -10.97
C GLU A 129 -42.13 4.31 -10.01
N LEU A 130 -42.62 4.08 -8.79
CA LEU A 130 -41.96 3.24 -7.81
C LEU A 130 -41.90 1.78 -8.30
N GLN A 131 -42.99 1.24 -8.84
CA GLN A 131 -43.03 -0.10 -9.42
C GLN A 131 -42.07 -0.22 -10.62
N ASN A 132 -41.99 0.80 -11.47
CA ASN A 132 -41.05 0.83 -12.59
C ASN A 132 -39.60 0.86 -12.11
N LYS A 133 -39.28 1.64 -11.08
CA LYS A 133 -37.94 1.65 -10.46
C LYS A 133 -37.59 0.32 -9.81
N ILE A 134 -38.54 -0.32 -9.13
CA ILE A 134 -38.33 -1.66 -8.54
C ILE A 134 -38.04 -2.68 -9.64
N ARG A 135 -38.78 -2.65 -10.75
CA ARG A 135 -38.55 -3.53 -11.91
C ARG A 135 -37.17 -3.31 -12.53
N GLN A 136 -36.78 -2.05 -12.73
CA GLN A 136 -35.46 -1.71 -13.26
C GLN A 136 -34.33 -2.16 -12.32
N ASN A 137 -34.51 -1.99 -11.00
CA ASN A 137 -33.54 -2.48 -10.02
C ASN A 137 -33.41 -4.00 -10.03
N MET A 138 -34.52 -4.73 -10.17
CA MET A 138 -34.47 -6.20 -10.32
C MET A 138 -33.71 -6.61 -11.57
N GLU A 139 -33.95 -5.95 -12.70
CA GLU A 139 -33.23 -6.19 -13.95
C GLU A 139 -31.73 -5.90 -13.82
N LEU A 140 -31.36 -4.74 -13.27
CA LEU A 140 -29.95 -4.39 -13.05
C LEU A 140 -29.27 -5.36 -12.08
N THR A 141 -29.97 -5.79 -11.02
CA THR A 141 -29.44 -6.79 -10.08
C THR A 141 -29.21 -8.13 -10.77
N SER A 142 -30.11 -8.56 -11.67
CA SER A 142 -29.92 -9.76 -12.49
C SER A 142 -28.70 -9.63 -13.39
N GLN A 143 -28.56 -8.49 -14.09
CA GLN A 143 -27.41 -8.23 -14.98
C GLN A 143 -26.09 -8.18 -14.21
N MET A 144 -26.06 -7.58 -13.01
CA MET A 144 -24.88 -7.62 -12.15
C MET A 144 -24.54 -9.06 -11.75
N SER A 145 -25.53 -9.85 -11.32
CA SER A 145 -25.29 -11.25 -10.95
C SER A 145 -24.75 -12.08 -12.11
N GLU A 146 -25.22 -11.86 -13.34
CA GLU A 146 -24.71 -12.54 -14.53
C GLU A 146 -23.27 -12.12 -14.87
N LEU A 147 -22.96 -10.83 -14.75
CA LEU A 147 -21.60 -10.31 -14.98
C LEU A 147 -20.62 -10.82 -13.92
N GLU A 148 -21.02 -10.84 -12.65
CA GLU A 148 -20.23 -11.41 -11.56
C GLU A 148 -19.95 -12.89 -11.79
N GLN A 149 -20.96 -13.66 -12.24
CA GLN A 149 -20.76 -15.07 -12.59
C GLN A 149 -19.78 -15.24 -13.76
N LYS A 150 -19.89 -14.43 -14.81
CA LYS A 150 -18.94 -14.46 -15.95
C LYS A 150 -17.53 -14.14 -15.49
N HIS A 151 -17.34 -13.09 -14.70
CA HIS A 151 -16.03 -12.72 -14.15
C HIS A 151 -15.46 -13.82 -13.24
N ALA A 152 -16.28 -14.47 -12.42
CA ALA A 152 -15.84 -15.59 -11.59
C ALA A 152 -15.35 -16.78 -12.44
N ILE A 153 -16.05 -17.09 -13.53
CA ILE A 153 -15.64 -18.13 -14.48
C ILE A 153 -14.32 -17.74 -15.17
N GLU A 154 -14.17 -16.49 -15.62
CA GLU A 154 -12.95 -15.99 -16.26
C GLU A 154 -11.74 -16.03 -15.32
N LEU A 155 -11.91 -15.58 -14.07
CA LEU A 155 -10.87 -15.66 -13.03
C LEU A 155 -10.46 -17.11 -12.76
N THR A 156 -11.44 -18.02 -12.67
CA THR A 156 -11.17 -19.44 -12.47
C THR A 156 -10.43 -20.04 -13.67
N SER A 157 -10.83 -19.69 -14.90
CA SER A 157 -10.16 -20.12 -16.13
C SER A 157 -8.71 -19.63 -16.18
N LEU A 158 -8.48 -18.34 -15.90
CA LEU A 158 -7.15 -17.75 -15.90
C LEU A 158 -6.27 -18.34 -14.80
N SER A 159 -6.82 -18.55 -13.60
CA SER A 159 -6.14 -19.25 -12.51
C SER A 159 -5.72 -20.67 -12.90
N ASN A 160 -6.62 -21.41 -13.57
CA ASN A 160 -6.31 -22.76 -14.07
C ASN A 160 -5.24 -22.74 -15.17
N GLU A 161 -5.23 -21.72 -16.04
CA GLU A 161 -4.20 -21.53 -17.05
C GLU A 161 -2.83 -21.25 -16.41
N PHE A 162 -2.79 -20.40 -15.39
CA PHE A 162 -1.56 -20.15 -14.61
C PHE A 162 -1.06 -21.41 -13.92
N ALA A 163 -1.95 -22.19 -13.28
CA ALA A 163 -1.58 -23.46 -12.66
C ALA A 163 -0.98 -24.43 -13.68
N ARG A 164 -1.59 -24.56 -14.87
CA ARG A 164 -1.04 -25.39 -15.96
C ARG A 164 0.32 -24.90 -16.47
N LYS A 165 0.51 -23.59 -16.60
CA LYS A 165 1.80 -23.02 -17.01
C LYS A 165 2.89 -23.28 -15.96
N LEU A 166 2.54 -23.25 -14.69
CA LEU A 166 3.45 -23.58 -13.59
C LEU A 166 3.88 -25.06 -13.65
N GLU A 167 2.91 -25.96 -13.79
CA GLU A 167 3.15 -27.41 -13.91
C GLU A 167 4.01 -27.75 -15.14
N GLN A 168 3.76 -27.08 -16.28
CA GLN A 168 4.60 -27.22 -17.48
C GLN A 168 6.03 -26.72 -17.27
N ALA A 169 6.22 -25.63 -16.52
CA ALA A 169 7.55 -25.14 -16.20
C ALA A 169 8.29 -26.10 -15.28
N GLU A 170 7.61 -26.67 -14.28
CA GLU A 170 8.17 -27.69 -13.37
C GLU A 170 8.54 -28.97 -14.12
N ALA A 171 7.67 -29.47 -15.00
CA ALA A 171 7.95 -30.64 -15.82
C ALA A 171 9.18 -30.43 -16.72
N ARG A 172 9.33 -29.23 -17.33
CA ARG A 172 10.52 -28.89 -18.13
C ARG A 172 11.81 -28.84 -17.30
N ARG A 173 11.74 -28.39 -16.05
CA ARG A 173 12.89 -28.44 -15.12
C ARG A 173 13.24 -29.89 -14.80
N PHE A 174 12.24 -30.71 -14.47
CA PHE A 174 12.45 -32.13 -14.16
C PHE A 174 13.03 -32.94 -15.34
N ASP A 175 12.56 -32.68 -16.57
CA ASP A 175 13.12 -33.30 -17.77
C ASP A 175 14.55 -32.83 -18.06
N SER A 176 14.87 -31.57 -17.76
CA SER A 176 16.23 -31.04 -17.87
C SER A 176 17.16 -31.73 -16.86
N ASP A 177 16.71 -31.93 -15.62
CA ASP A 177 17.46 -32.66 -14.59
C ASP A 177 17.67 -34.14 -14.96
N ARG A 178 16.65 -34.82 -15.49
CA ARG A 178 16.77 -36.21 -15.97
C ARG A 178 17.72 -36.37 -17.16
N ARG A 179 17.78 -35.38 -18.06
CA ARG A 179 18.73 -35.38 -19.18
C ARG A 179 20.19 -35.23 -18.71
N ILE A 180 20.40 -34.60 -17.56
CA ILE A 180 21.72 -34.49 -16.93
C ILE A 180 22.12 -35.84 -16.31
N GLU A 181 21.19 -36.58 -15.70
CA GLU A 181 21.45 -37.92 -15.14
C GLU A 181 21.68 -39.02 -16.20
N HIS A 182 21.08 -38.91 -17.39
CA HIS A 182 21.14 -39.97 -18.42
C HIS A 182 22.28 -39.84 -19.46
N ARG A 183 23.24 -38.92 -19.28
CA ARG A 183 24.40 -38.84 -20.19
C ARG A 183 25.33 -40.06 -19.96
N PRO A 184 25.52 -40.96 -20.93
CA PRO A 184 26.25 -42.21 -20.69
C PRO A 184 27.75 -41.95 -20.53
N GLU A 185 28.29 -42.30 -19.37
CA GLU A 185 29.73 -42.32 -19.09
C GLU A 185 30.43 -43.45 -19.87
N ARG A 186 31.60 -43.14 -20.43
CA ARG A 186 32.49 -44.13 -21.06
C ARG A 186 33.19 -44.96 -19.98
N PRO A 187 33.54 -46.24 -20.26
CA PRO A 187 33.86 -47.19 -19.21
C PRO A 187 35.34 -47.13 -18.81
N VAL A 188 35.63 -47.01 -17.51
CA VAL A 188 36.89 -47.50 -16.93
C VAL A 188 36.63 -48.19 -15.59
N LYS A 189 36.55 -49.52 -15.68
CA LYS A 189 37.02 -50.58 -14.77
C LYS A 189 37.11 -50.29 -13.26
N SER A 190 36.26 -51.03 -12.51
CA SER A 190 36.49 -51.71 -11.20
C SER A 190 37.19 -50.89 -10.09
N VAL A 191 36.64 -50.76 -8.88
CA VAL A 191 36.71 -51.77 -7.79
C VAL A 191 35.80 -51.34 -6.59
N LYS A 192 35.42 -52.37 -5.82
CA LYS A 192 34.69 -52.52 -4.54
C LYS A 192 34.78 -51.40 -3.46
N PRO A 193 33.83 -51.39 -2.49
CA PRO A 193 33.38 -50.21 -1.75
C PRO A 193 34.03 -50.06 -0.37
N LEU A 194 34.74 -48.96 -0.13
CA LEU A 194 35.10 -48.48 1.22
C LEU A 194 35.54 -47.00 1.21
N GLU A 195 34.84 -46.09 0.51
CA GLU A 195 35.23 -44.66 0.41
C GLU A 195 34.11 -43.66 0.77
N GLN A 196 32.97 -44.13 1.26
CA GLN A 196 31.79 -43.29 1.45
C GLN A 196 31.88 -42.30 2.64
N SER A 197 32.87 -42.44 3.52
CA SER A 197 33.06 -41.53 4.67
C SER A 197 34.18 -40.49 4.49
N MET A 198 35.04 -40.63 3.47
CA MET A 198 36.09 -39.65 3.15
C MET A 198 35.68 -38.66 2.05
N GLU A 199 34.64 -38.97 1.28
CA GLU A 199 34.17 -38.13 0.16
C GLU A 199 33.49 -36.83 0.60
N ILE A 200 32.81 -36.79 1.74
CA ILE A 200 32.11 -35.57 2.18
C ILE A 200 33.11 -34.43 2.49
N ASN A 201 34.31 -34.74 2.99
CA ASN A 201 35.33 -33.73 3.25
C ASN A 201 36.17 -33.33 2.01
N ASN A 202 36.21 -34.18 0.96
CA ASN A 202 36.92 -33.84 -0.28
C ASN A 202 36.04 -33.16 -1.34
N ILE A 203 34.71 -33.32 -1.31
CA ILE A 203 33.79 -32.66 -2.26
C ILE A 203 33.74 -31.13 -2.06
N LEU A 204 34.06 -30.61 -0.86
CA LEU A 204 34.21 -29.16 -0.65
C LEU A 204 35.55 -28.58 -1.15
N ALA A 205 36.52 -29.43 -1.49
CA ALA A 205 37.87 -29.01 -1.89
C ALA A 205 38.10 -29.01 -3.42
N GLN A 206 37.15 -29.51 -4.23
CA GLN A 206 37.31 -29.60 -5.69
C GLN A 206 36.09 -29.10 -6.50
N THR A 207 35.29 -28.17 -5.99
CA THR A 207 34.57 -27.28 -6.91
C THR A 207 35.61 -26.39 -7.60
N PRO A 208 35.84 -26.48 -8.92
CA PRO A 208 36.52 -25.39 -9.59
C PRO A 208 35.65 -24.16 -9.34
N SER A 209 36.25 -23.13 -8.75
CA SER A 209 35.68 -21.78 -8.72
C SER A 209 35.00 -21.53 -10.07
N PRO A 210 33.79 -20.94 -10.11
CA PRO A 210 33.20 -20.51 -11.39
C PRO A 210 34.31 -19.79 -12.13
N GLN A 211 34.68 -20.28 -13.33
CA GLN A 211 35.65 -19.58 -14.13
C GLN A 211 35.08 -18.17 -14.30
N PRO A 212 35.85 -17.12 -13.95
CA PRO A 212 35.37 -15.77 -14.15
C PRO A 212 34.95 -15.66 -15.62
N PRO A 213 33.78 -15.05 -15.91
CA PRO A 213 33.41 -14.79 -17.29
C PRO A 213 34.60 -14.14 -18.00
N PRO A 214 34.84 -14.43 -19.29
CA PRO A 214 35.86 -13.73 -20.06
C PRO A 214 35.75 -12.23 -19.75
N ILE A 215 36.90 -11.58 -19.53
CA ILE A 215 37.00 -10.26 -18.90
C ILE A 215 35.98 -9.26 -19.50
N ASP A 216 35.73 -9.34 -20.80
CA ASP A 216 34.77 -8.51 -21.54
C ASP A 216 33.28 -8.78 -21.16
N GLU A 217 32.90 -10.04 -20.91
CA GLU A 217 31.56 -10.42 -20.47
C GLU A 217 31.30 -10.00 -19.01
N ALA A 218 32.34 -10.05 -18.15
CA ALA A 218 32.26 -9.53 -16.79
C ALA A 218 32.02 -8.01 -16.77
N TYR A 219 32.70 -7.26 -17.64
CA TYR A 219 32.52 -5.81 -17.76
C TYR A 219 31.13 -5.45 -18.29
N LEU A 220 30.61 -6.20 -19.26
CA LEU A 220 29.27 -5.97 -19.79
C LEU A 220 28.19 -6.19 -18.72
N GLN A 221 28.31 -7.26 -17.92
CA GLN A 221 27.42 -7.52 -16.79
C GLN A 221 27.47 -6.41 -15.73
N ILE A 222 28.67 -5.88 -15.45
CA ILE A 222 28.85 -4.74 -14.53
C ILE A 222 28.20 -3.47 -15.10
N ALA A 223 28.42 -3.17 -16.39
CA ALA A 223 27.83 -2.02 -17.05
C ALA A 223 26.29 -2.10 -17.07
N GLU A 224 25.73 -3.26 -17.38
CA GLU A 224 24.27 -3.51 -17.31
C GLU A 224 23.72 -3.32 -15.90
N SER A 225 24.44 -3.83 -14.88
CA SER A 225 24.07 -3.65 -13.47
C SER A 225 24.08 -2.18 -13.06
N ILE A 226 25.11 -1.43 -13.45
CA ILE A 226 25.22 0.02 -13.21
C ILE A 226 24.08 0.75 -13.91
N ARG A 227 23.80 0.46 -15.19
CA ARG A 227 22.71 1.07 -15.95
C ARG A 227 21.36 0.81 -15.28
N ASN A 228 21.07 -0.44 -14.92
CA ASN A 228 19.83 -0.81 -14.25
C ASN A 228 19.67 -0.10 -12.90
N THR A 229 20.76 0.07 -12.16
CA THR A 229 20.76 0.80 -10.88
C THR A 229 20.48 2.29 -11.09
N LEU A 230 21.13 2.94 -12.06
CA LEU A 230 20.90 4.35 -12.38
C LEU A 230 19.49 4.58 -12.91
N GLN A 231 18.97 3.67 -13.74
CA GLN A 231 17.60 3.69 -14.21
C GLN A 231 16.61 3.56 -13.05
N GLY A 232 16.86 2.64 -12.11
CA GLY A 232 16.05 2.47 -10.91
C GLY A 232 16.01 3.73 -10.04
N LEU A 233 17.16 4.41 -9.89
CA LEU A 233 17.24 5.68 -9.18
C LEU A 233 16.48 6.80 -9.89
N SER A 234 16.57 6.89 -11.22
CA SER A 234 15.80 7.87 -12.00
C SER A 234 14.29 7.63 -11.84
N THR A 235 13.84 6.39 -11.96
CA THR A 235 12.42 6.02 -11.73
C THR A 235 11.99 6.36 -10.30
N LEU A 236 12.83 6.11 -9.29
CA LEU A 236 12.52 6.46 -7.91
C LEU A 236 12.30 7.98 -7.75
N PHE A 237 13.17 8.81 -8.32
CA PHE A 237 13.00 10.26 -8.25
C PHE A 237 11.74 10.74 -8.98
N GLU A 238 11.40 10.12 -10.10
CA GLU A 238 10.16 10.39 -10.83
C GLU A 238 8.91 10.01 -10.03
N LEU A 239 8.91 8.85 -9.37
CA LEU A 239 7.80 8.42 -8.50
C LEU A 239 7.65 9.33 -7.28
N LEU A 240 8.77 9.76 -6.68
CA LEU A 240 8.75 10.72 -5.59
C LEU A 240 8.21 12.08 -6.05
N TYR A 241 8.60 12.53 -7.25
CA TYR A 241 8.05 13.72 -7.88
C TYR A 241 6.53 13.61 -8.12
N GLN A 242 6.05 12.50 -8.70
CA GLN A 242 4.62 12.25 -8.89
C GLN A 242 3.87 12.25 -7.55
N ARG A 243 4.42 11.62 -6.52
CA ARG A 243 3.82 11.60 -5.17
C ARG A 243 3.72 13.01 -4.57
N THR A 244 4.69 13.89 -4.82
CA THR A 244 4.59 15.30 -4.39
C THR A 244 3.52 16.10 -5.13
N GLN A 245 3.03 15.62 -6.27
CA GLN A 245 1.91 16.21 -7.01
C GLN A 245 0.54 15.64 -6.59
N VAL A 246 0.50 14.43 -6.02
CA VAL A 246 -0.72 13.71 -5.59
C VAL A 246 -1.15 14.10 -4.17
N TYR A 247 -0.65 15.21 -3.61
CA TYR A 247 -1.25 15.79 -2.41
C TYR A 247 -2.75 15.97 -2.66
N PRO A 248 -3.66 15.59 -1.72
CA PRO A 248 -5.08 15.46 -2.02
C PRO A 248 -5.58 16.72 -2.71
N PHE A 249 -5.86 16.59 -4.00
CA PHE A 249 -6.57 17.56 -4.81
C PHE A 249 -8.02 17.53 -4.31
N ASP A 250 -8.23 18.01 -3.09
CA ASP A 250 -9.55 18.38 -2.65
C ASP A 250 -9.91 19.65 -3.41
N SER A 251 -11.07 19.65 -4.06
CA SER A 251 -11.54 20.70 -4.95
C SER A 251 -11.76 22.04 -4.23
N SER A 252 -11.59 22.09 -2.90
CA SER A 252 -11.52 23.30 -2.07
C SER A 252 -10.09 23.62 -1.57
N LEU A 253 -9.21 23.97 -2.50
CA LEU A 253 -8.10 24.95 -2.40
C LEU A 253 -7.32 25.08 -1.06
N GLU A 254 -6.29 24.25 -0.87
CA GLU A 254 -5.03 24.73 -0.26
C GLU A 254 -3.89 24.64 -1.30
N PRO A 255 -3.22 25.76 -1.64
CA PRO A 255 -2.08 25.72 -2.55
C PRO A 255 -0.95 24.91 -1.93
N LEU A 256 -0.34 23.98 -2.70
CA LEU A 256 0.79 23.19 -2.22
C LEU A 256 1.83 24.10 -1.54
N PRO A 257 2.28 23.76 -0.33
CA PRO A 257 3.27 24.55 0.37
C PRO A 257 4.52 24.77 -0.49
N SER A 258 5.09 25.98 -0.46
CA SER A 258 6.20 26.38 -1.33
C SER A 258 7.43 25.47 -1.23
N HIS A 259 7.65 24.84 -0.09
CA HIS A 259 8.72 23.88 0.12
C HIS A 259 8.45 22.52 -0.55
N VAL A 260 7.17 22.08 -0.65
CA VAL A 260 6.78 20.87 -1.39
C VAL A 260 6.89 21.10 -2.89
N LYS A 261 6.52 22.29 -3.37
CA LYS A 261 6.76 22.69 -4.77
C LYS A 261 8.26 22.75 -5.11
N LYS A 262 9.07 23.24 -4.18
CA LYS A 262 10.53 23.23 -4.36
C LYS A 262 11.09 21.81 -4.33
N LEU A 263 10.62 20.96 -3.42
CA LEU A 263 10.99 19.54 -3.40
C LEU A 263 10.66 18.85 -4.71
N SER A 264 9.46 19.06 -5.24
CA SER A 264 9.02 18.43 -6.48
C SER A 264 9.89 18.86 -7.67
N SER A 265 10.19 20.16 -7.81
CA SER A 265 11.08 20.64 -8.87
C SER A 265 12.49 20.06 -8.77
N GLU A 266 13.01 19.89 -7.56
CA GLU A 266 14.37 19.38 -7.33
C GLU A 266 14.45 17.86 -7.52
N LEU A 267 13.40 17.11 -7.18
CA LEU A 267 13.30 15.68 -7.49
C LEU A 267 13.23 15.43 -9.01
N ALA A 268 12.46 16.25 -9.73
CA ALA A 268 12.43 16.19 -11.19
C ALA A 268 13.81 16.52 -11.80
N GLN A 269 14.51 17.52 -11.25
CA GLN A 269 15.87 17.87 -11.67
C GLN A 269 16.88 16.74 -11.39
N CYS A 270 16.79 16.06 -10.25
CA CYS A 270 17.58 14.85 -9.95
C CYS A 270 17.39 13.75 -10.99
N SER A 271 16.14 13.48 -11.38
CA SER A 271 15.81 12.48 -12.41
C SER A 271 16.45 12.82 -13.75
N GLN A 272 16.37 14.09 -14.18
CA GLN A 272 17.00 14.58 -15.42
C GLN A 272 18.52 14.50 -15.38
N LEU A 273 19.15 14.79 -14.24
CA LEU A 273 20.62 14.71 -14.10
C LEU A 273 21.14 13.27 -14.18
N LEU A 274 20.30 12.26 -13.93
CA LEU A 274 20.65 10.85 -14.09
C LEU A 274 20.63 10.38 -15.55
N THR A 275 20.01 11.11 -16.48
CA THR A 275 19.99 10.75 -17.91
C THR A 275 21.40 10.71 -18.50
N ALA A 276 22.26 11.71 -18.19
CA ALA A 276 23.62 11.77 -18.70
C ALA A 276 24.52 10.57 -18.30
N PRO A 277 24.57 10.12 -17.03
CA PRO A 277 25.32 8.92 -16.67
C PRO A 277 24.67 7.63 -17.19
N ILE A 278 23.35 7.56 -17.34
CA ILE A 278 22.66 6.42 -17.97
C ILE A 278 23.08 6.30 -19.45
N ASP A 279 23.08 7.41 -20.18
CA ASP A 279 23.47 7.44 -21.59
C ASP A 279 24.94 7.08 -21.79
N ALA A 280 25.82 7.55 -20.89
CA ALA A 280 27.25 7.18 -20.92
C ALA A 280 27.45 5.66 -20.77
N VAL A 281 26.77 5.03 -19.81
CA VAL A 281 26.84 3.58 -19.60
C VAL A 281 26.19 2.81 -20.75
N GLN A 282 25.07 3.32 -21.29
CA GLN A 282 24.41 2.74 -22.46
C GLN A 282 25.32 2.77 -23.70
N GLN A 283 26.09 3.84 -23.90
CA GLN A 283 27.06 3.92 -24.98
C GLN A 283 28.20 2.89 -24.82
N CYS A 284 28.69 2.66 -23.60
CA CYS A 284 29.66 1.60 -23.31
C CYS A 284 29.09 0.20 -23.65
N ILE A 285 27.84 -0.06 -23.26
CA ILE A 285 27.15 -1.34 -23.56
C ILE A 285 27.01 -1.54 -25.07
N LEU A 286 26.62 -0.50 -25.82
CA LEU A 286 26.43 -0.58 -27.27
C LEU A 286 27.73 -0.78 -28.05
N ARG A 287 28.85 -0.24 -27.55
CA ARG A 287 30.17 -0.41 -28.15
C ARG A 287 30.78 -1.77 -27.85
N ALA A 288 30.30 -2.47 -26.82
CA ALA A 288 30.89 -3.71 -26.28
C ALA A 288 32.39 -3.60 -25.94
N GLU A 289 32.87 -2.36 -25.79
CA GLU A 289 34.25 -2.01 -25.48
C GLU A 289 34.22 -0.92 -24.40
N PHE A 290 35.08 -1.06 -23.39
CA PHE A 290 35.18 -0.11 -22.29
C PHE A 290 36.53 0.61 -22.34
N GLU A 291 36.51 1.88 -22.73
CA GLU A 291 37.73 2.70 -22.77
C GLU A 291 37.92 3.39 -21.42
N VAL A 292 38.77 2.82 -20.58
CA VAL A 292 39.07 3.35 -19.23
C VAL A 292 39.51 4.83 -19.26
N SER A 293 40.18 5.26 -20.33
CA SER A 293 40.68 6.64 -20.49
C SER A 293 39.61 7.70 -20.75
N THR A 294 38.46 7.33 -21.30
CA THR A 294 37.42 8.25 -21.79
C THR A 294 36.12 8.06 -21.02
N ASP A 295 35.70 6.81 -20.84
CA ASP A 295 34.42 6.45 -20.22
C ASP A 295 34.40 6.66 -18.71
N VAL A 296 35.49 6.31 -18.01
CA VAL A 296 35.58 6.49 -16.54
C VAL A 296 35.56 7.96 -16.13
N PRO A 297 36.33 8.87 -16.75
CA PRO A 297 36.26 10.30 -16.43
C PRO A 297 34.88 10.90 -16.74
N GLN A 298 34.24 10.50 -17.84
CA GLN A 298 32.91 10.99 -18.24
C GLN A 298 31.81 10.52 -17.28
N LEU A 299 31.83 9.24 -16.90
CA LEU A 299 30.90 8.68 -15.91
C LEU A 299 31.13 9.31 -14.52
N HIS A 300 32.38 9.50 -14.13
CA HIS A 300 32.73 10.16 -12.88
C HIS A 300 32.30 11.63 -12.86
N SER A 301 32.50 12.39 -13.95
CA SER A 301 32.09 13.79 -14.01
C SER A 301 30.57 13.95 -13.95
N SER A 302 29.83 13.09 -14.66
CA SER A 302 28.36 13.10 -14.66
C SER A 302 27.78 12.68 -13.30
N LEU A 303 28.27 11.60 -12.69
CA LEU A 303 27.88 11.19 -11.34
C LEU A 303 28.23 12.24 -10.28
N LYS A 304 29.37 12.93 -10.42
CA LYS A 304 29.77 14.00 -9.50
C LYS A 304 28.78 15.16 -9.50
N VAL A 305 28.16 15.48 -10.65
CA VAL A 305 27.10 16.49 -10.73
C VAL A 305 25.86 16.03 -9.98
N VAL A 306 25.42 14.78 -10.17
CA VAL A 306 24.28 14.19 -9.46
C VAL A 306 24.52 14.21 -7.94
N VAL A 307 25.67 13.70 -7.49
CA VAL A 307 26.03 13.65 -6.06
C VAL A 307 26.11 15.05 -5.45
N LYS A 308 26.66 16.04 -6.17
CA LYS A 308 26.72 17.42 -5.69
C LYS A 308 25.30 17.99 -5.52
N HIS A 309 24.42 17.74 -6.48
CA HIS A 309 23.03 18.18 -6.41
C HIS A 309 22.29 17.51 -5.23
N CYS A 310 22.36 16.19 -5.09
CA CYS A 310 21.75 15.48 -3.96
C CYS A 310 22.31 15.90 -2.59
N LYS A 311 23.62 16.15 -2.46
CA LYS A 311 24.23 16.58 -1.19
C LYS A 311 23.79 17.96 -0.72
N VAL A 312 23.52 18.88 -1.65
CA VAL A 312 23.04 20.23 -1.32
C VAL A 312 21.53 20.20 -1.05
N MET A 313 20.80 19.36 -1.78
CA MET A 313 19.34 19.32 -1.80
C MET A 313 18.74 18.49 -0.66
N MET A 314 19.20 17.24 -0.49
CA MET A 314 18.55 16.25 0.40
C MET A 314 18.54 16.66 1.88
N PRO A 315 19.62 17.23 2.47
CA PRO A 315 19.63 17.54 3.89
C PRO A 315 18.62 18.63 4.27
N GLU A 316 18.49 19.67 3.45
CA GLU A 316 17.60 20.81 3.75
C GLU A 316 16.13 20.44 3.53
N LEU A 317 15.84 19.60 2.54
CA LEU A 317 14.47 19.17 2.24
C LEU A 317 13.97 18.08 3.19
N LEU A 318 14.82 17.12 3.58
CA LEU A 318 14.49 16.14 4.61
C LEU A 318 14.28 16.81 5.97
N LYS A 319 15.07 17.84 6.30
CA LYS A 319 14.90 18.63 7.53
C LYS A 319 13.57 19.39 7.55
N ARG A 320 13.14 19.95 6.42
CA ARG A 320 11.86 20.67 6.30
C ARG A 320 10.66 19.74 6.31
N LEU A 321 10.75 18.57 5.66
CA LEU A 321 9.72 17.52 5.73
C LEU A 321 9.56 17.00 7.17
N ALA A 322 10.66 16.65 7.84
CA ALA A 322 10.63 16.19 9.23
C ALA A 322 10.04 17.25 10.19
N ALA A 323 10.31 18.53 9.93
CA ALA A 323 9.73 19.62 10.72
C ALA A 323 8.23 19.81 10.48
N GLU A 324 7.72 19.49 9.28
CA GLU A 324 6.32 19.60 8.89
C GLU A 324 5.51 18.39 9.37
N GLU A 325 6.07 17.18 9.25
CA GLU A 325 5.53 15.99 9.91
C GLU A 325 5.39 16.24 11.41
N ASN A 326 6.44 16.71 12.09
CA ASN A 326 6.36 17.03 13.52
C ASN A 326 5.28 18.07 13.84
N LYS A 327 5.06 19.08 12.98
CA LYS A 327 3.97 20.06 13.17
C LYS A 327 2.59 19.44 12.96
N ASN A 328 2.42 18.56 11.98
CA ASN A 328 1.16 17.87 11.73
C ASN A 328 0.86 16.82 12.81
N TRP A 329 1.86 16.10 13.32
CA TRP A 329 1.74 15.26 14.52
C TRP A 329 1.35 16.09 15.75
N THR A 330 1.95 17.27 15.94
CA THR A 330 1.60 18.16 17.06
C THR A 330 0.18 18.71 16.92
N LYS A 331 -0.24 19.11 15.72
CA LYS A 331 -1.61 19.59 15.45
C LYS A 331 -2.64 18.48 15.58
N ARG A 332 -2.35 17.27 15.09
CA ARG A 332 -3.22 16.09 15.19
C ARG A 332 -3.33 15.60 16.64
N SER A 333 -2.23 15.60 17.38
CA SER A 333 -2.22 15.33 18.83
C SER A 333 -2.95 16.41 19.63
N GLN A 334 -2.91 17.68 19.22
CA GLN A 334 -3.69 18.75 19.82
C GLN A 334 -5.19 18.67 19.48
N LEU A 335 -5.55 18.22 18.28
CA LEU A 335 -6.92 17.94 17.86
C LEU A 335 -7.49 16.73 18.62
N ASP A 336 -6.73 15.64 18.70
CA ASP A 336 -7.08 14.46 19.51
C ASP A 336 -7.16 14.82 21.01
N GLY A 337 -6.25 15.66 21.50
CA GLY A 337 -6.27 16.17 22.87
C GLY A 337 -7.35 17.22 23.15
N ARG A 338 -7.96 17.83 22.12
CA ARG A 338 -9.15 18.68 22.23
C ARG A 338 -10.42 17.82 22.18
N LEU A 339 -10.54 16.91 21.22
CA LEU A 339 -11.63 15.92 21.14
C LEU A 339 -11.73 15.07 22.41
N ASN A 340 -10.60 14.64 22.98
CA ASN A 340 -10.58 13.87 24.23
C ASN A 340 -10.81 14.76 25.47
N ARG A 341 -10.58 16.07 25.40
CA ARG A 341 -10.99 17.03 26.45
C ARG A 341 -12.47 17.42 26.35
N ASP A 342 -13.02 17.47 25.15
CA ASP A 342 -14.43 17.74 24.90
C ASP A 342 -15.30 16.51 25.22
N PHE A 343 -14.78 15.29 25.05
CA PHE A 343 -15.38 14.06 25.57
C PHE A 343 -15.21 13.88 27.10
N ARG A 344 -14.19 14.51 27.71
CA ARG A 344 -13.96 14.50 29.17
C ARG A 344 -14.41 15.78 29.88
N ARG A 345 -15.27 16.61 29.29
CA ARG A 345 -16.08 17.54 30.09
C ARG A 345 -17.31 16.77 30.56
N PRO A 346 -17.41 16.39 31.85
CA PRO A 346 -18.67 15.90 32.37
C PRO A 346 -19.68 17.02 32.21
N ARG A 347 -20.87 16.68 31.72
CA ARG A 347 -22.08 17.51 31.71
C ARG A 347 -22.40 18.01 33.13
N ARG A 348 -21.65 18.98 33.65
CA ARG A 348 -21.95 19.64 34.93
C ARG A 348 -23.18 20.54 34.80
N GLU A 349 -23.52 20.97 33.60
CA GLU A 349 -24.71 21.78 33.34
C GLU A 349 -25.99 20.94 33.26
N SER A 350 -25.91 19.66 32.82
CA SER A 350 -27.09 18.78 32.80
C SER A 350 -27.46 18.21 34.18
N ALA A 351 -26.51 18.08 35.11
CA ALA A 351 -26.80 17.62 36.47
C ALA A 351 -27.44 18.73 37.34
N VAL A 352 -27.08 19.99 37.11
CA VAL A 352 -27.67 21.14 37.82
C VAL A 352 -29.11 21.38 37.35
N LEU A 353 -29.40 21.23 36.06
CA LEU A 353 -30.76 21.31 35.52
C LEU A 353 -31.65 20.13 35.96
N ALA A 354 -31.09 18.92 36.10
CA ALA A 354 -31.83 17.78 36.61
C ALA A 354 -32.17 17.89 38.11
N LEU A 355 -31.29 18.49 38.92
CA LEU A 355 -31.55 18.75 40.34
C LEU A 355 -32.55 19.90 40.55
N GLN A 356 -32.53 20.93 39.71
CA GLN A 356 -33.51 22.03 39.79
C GLN A 356 -34.92 21.59 39.39
N LEU A 357 -35.06 20.67 38.42
CA LEU A 357 -36.36 20.12 38.02
C LEU A 357 -36.97 19.15 39.06
N LEU A 358 -36.15 18.49 39.88
CA LEU A 358 -36.63 17.60 40.95
C LEU A 358 -37.13 18.36 42.19
N THR A 359 -36.64 19.57 42.45
CA THR A 359 -37.12 20.41 43.56
C THR A 359 -38.42 21.15 43.30
N VAL A 360 -38.86 21.28 42.04
CA VAL A 360 -40.12 21.99 41.70
C VAL A 360 -41.33 21.04 41.70
N TYR A 361 -41.12 19.73 41.75
CA TYR A 361 -42.18 18.72 41.67
C TYR A 361 -42.64 18.16 43.02
N HIS A 362 -42.19 18.73 44.14
CA HIS A 362 -42.50 18.19 45.47
C HIS A 362 -43.09 19.16 46.50
N ASP A 363 -43.59 20.33 46.07
CA ASP A 363 -44.44 21.21 46.90
C ASP A 363 -45.84 21.38 46.27
#